data_AF-A0A4Q2VK39-F1
#
_entry.id   AF-A0A4Q2VK39-F1
#
_cell.length_a   1.000
_cell.length_b   1.000
_cell.length_c   1.000
_cell.angle_alpha   90.00
_cell.angle_beta   90.00
_cell.angle_gamma   90.00
#
_symmetry.space_group_name_H-M   'P 1'
#
loop_
_entity.id
_entity.type
_entity.pdbx_description
1 polymer ?
#
loop_
_entity_poly.entity_id
_entity_poly.type
_entity_poly.pdbx_seq_one_letter_code
_entity_poly.pdbx_strand_id
1 'polypeptide(L)' 'MSASLAPECNEVKEILDEYLRGQEKDNKECADMFKEYQNCLKVALKDRGVDKLVEEAREENKENDLKHLGPRK' A
#
# COMPACT_ATOMS: atom_id res chain seq x y z
N MET A 1 -14.43 -6.40 -4.41
CA MET A 1 -13.28 -5.73 -3.76
C MET A 1 -12.21 -6.76 -3.44
N SER A 2 -10.92 -6.37 -3.51
CA SER A 2 -9.85 -7.29 -3.10
C SER A 2 -9.74 -7.22 -1.58
N ALA A 3 -9.86 -8.36 -0.88
CA ALA A 3 -9.68 -8.38 0.57
C ALA A 3 -8.23 -7.93 0.90
N SER A 4 -8.08 -7.07 1.91
CA SER A 4 -6.79 -6.81 2.52
C SER A 4 -6.29 -8.08 3.22
N LEU A 5 -4.98 -8.15 3.42
CA LEU A 5 -4.38 -9.19 4.23
C LEU A 5 -4.99 -9.18 5.64
N ALA A 6 -5.30 -8.01 6.18
CA ALA A 6 -5.92 -7.83 7.48
C ALA A 6 -7.37 -7.34 7.33
N PRO A 7 -8.38 -8.07 7.84
CA PRO A 7 -9.79 -7.70 7.67
C PRO A 7 -10.13 -6.34 8.29
N GLU A 8 -9.42 -5.92 9.33
CA GLU A 8 -9.50 -4.60 9.96
C GLU A 8 -9.01 -3.46 9.05
N CYS A 9 -8.22 -3.76 8.01
CA CYS A 9 -7.76 -2.78 7.03
C CYS A 9 -8.64 -2.73 5.77
N ASN A 10 -9.72 -3.52 5.70
CA ASN A 10 -10.57 -3.60 4.50
C ASN A 10 -11.29 -2.28 4.21
N GLU A 11 -11.84 -1.61 5.22
CA GLU A 11 -12.62 -0.38 5.03
C GLU A 11 -11.76 0.73 4.39
N VAL A 12 -10.55 0.95 4.90
CA VAL A 12 -9.61 1.94 4.35
C VAL A 12 -9.13 1.53 2.95
N LYS A 13 -8.96 0.22 2.71
CA LYS A 13 -8.57 -0.30 1.40
C LYS A 13 -9.63 -0.07 0.34
N GLU A 14 -10.90 -0.26 0.66
CA GLU A 14 -11.99 -0.07 -0.29
C GLU A 14 -12.08 1.38 -0.74
N ILE A 15 -11.95 2.33 0.19
CA ILE A 15 -11.94 3.76 -0.11
C ILE A 15 -10.71 4.11 -0.97
N LEU A 16 -9.53 3.59 -0.64
CA LEU A 16 -8.32 3.79 -1.45
C LEU A 16 -8.49 3.22 -2.87
N ASP A 17 -9.07 2.03 -3.02
CA ASP A 17 -9.33 1.37 -4.30
C ASP A 17 -10.32 2.15 -5.19
N GLU A 18 -11.25 2.90 -4.59
CA GLU A 18 -12.18 3.80 -5.30
C GLU A 18 -11.49 5.09 -5.74
N TYR A 19 -10.67 5.70 -4.86
CA TYR A 19 -9.88 6.89 -5.17
C TYR A 19 -8.89 6.64 -6.32
N LEU A 20 -8.17 5.52 -6.28
CA LEU A 20 -7.19 5.14 -7.30
C LEU A 20 -7.82 4.82 -8.67
N ARG A 21 -9.14 4.54 -8.71
CA ARG A 21 -9.88 4.34 -9.98
C ARG A 21 -10.28 5.65 -10.67
N GLY A 22 -9.89 6.80 -10.13
CA GLY A 22 -10.03 8.09 -10.80
C GLY A 22 -11.38 8.77 -10.59
N GLN A 23 -12.11 8.42 -9.53
CA GLN A 23 -13.31 9.17 -9.15
C GLN A 23 -12.98 10.52 -8.48
N GLU A 24 -11.82 10.65 -7.84
CA GLU A 24 -11.33 11.92 -7.30
C GLU A 24 -9.95 12.29 -7.87
N LYS A 25 -9.77 13.59 -8.17
CA LYS A 25 -8.55 14.14 -8.81
C LYS A 25 -7.58 14.75 -7.80
N ASP A 26 -7.96 14.83 -6.52
CA ASP A 26 -7.15 15.45 -5.47
C ASP A 26 -6.30 14.43 -4.73
N ASN A 27 -5.00 14.42 -5.06
CA ASN A 27 -4.00 13.52 -4.47
C ASN A 27 -3.75 13.72 -2.97
N LYS A 28 -4.23 14.82 -2.37
CA LYS A 28 -3.94 15.13 -0.96
C LYS A 28 -4.70 14.22 0.01
N GLU A 29 -5.98 13.96 -0.26
CA GLU A 29 -6.80 13.09 0.58
C GLU A 29 -6.36 11.63 0.45
N CYS A 30 -5.98 11.21 -0.74
CA CYS A 30 -5.38 9.90 -0.98
C CYS A 30 -4.08 9.69 -0.18
N ALA A 31 -3.24 10.73 -0.02
CA ALA A 31 -1.98 10.61 0.71
C ALA A 31 -2.17 10.32 2.20
N ASP A 32 -3.19 10.89 2.83
CA ASP A 32 -3.47 10.66 4.25
C ASP A 32 -4.17 9.31 4.46
N MET A 33 -5.15 8.96 3.62
CA MET A 33 -5.78 7.64 3.62
C MET A 33 -4.77 6.51 3.36
N PHE A 34 -3.80 6.73 2.45
CA PHE A 34 -2.74 5.78 2.18
C PHE A 34 -1.84 5.56 3.39
N LYS A 35 -1.49 6.62 4.15
CA LYS A 35 -0.70 6.47 5.39
C LYS A 35 -1.44 5.66 6.44
N GLU A 36 -2.74 5.89 6.61
CA GLU A 36 -3.56 5.12 7.55
C GLU A 36 -3.60 3.63 7.18
N TYR A 37 -3.86 3.33 5.91
CA TYR A 37 -3.83 1.97 5.39
C TYR A 37 -2.44 1.31 5.53
N GLN A 38 -1.37 2.05 5.22
CA GLN A 38 0.00 1.58 5.34
C GLN A 38 0.35 1.25 6.80
N ASN A 39 -0.10 2.05 7.76
CA ASN A 39 0.13 1.79 9.18
C ASN A 39 -0.62 0.53 9.64
N CYS A 40 -1.87 0.36 9.20
CA CYS A 40 -2.66 -0.84 9.48
C CYS A 40 -1.97 -2.11 8.95
N LEU A 41 -1.48 -2.06 7.70
CA LEU A 41 -0.72 -3.16 7.12
C LEU A 41 0.59 -3.46 7.86
N LYS A 42 1.33 -2.45 8.31
CA LYS A 42 2.59 -2.67 9.06
C LYS A 42 2.37 -3.46 10.34
N VAL A 43 1.27 -3.21 11.06
CA VAL A 43 0.91 -3.97 12.25
C VAL A 43 0.57 -5.41 11.86
N ALA A 44 -0.30 -5.59 10.87
CA ALA A 44 -0.71 -6.91 10.41
C ALA A 44 0.43 -7.78 9.83
N LEU A 45 1.45 -7.15 9.22
CA LEU A 45 2.64 -7.84 8.72
C LEU A 45 3.55 -8.32 9.86
N LYS A 46 3.67 -7.52 10.93
CA LYS A 46 4.43 -7.88 12.14
C LYS A 46 3.75 -9.01 12.90
N ASP A 47 2.43 -8.95 13.08
CA ASP A 47 1.67 -9.99 13.76
C ASP A 47 1.75 -11.35 13.05
N ARG A 48 1.91 -11.32 11.72
CA ARG A 48 2.13 -12.51 10.88
C ARG A 48 3.59 -12.95 10.79
N GLY A 49 4.54 -12.17 11.30
CA GLY A 49 5.98 -12.47 11.25
C GLY A 49 6.58 -12.44 9.85
N VAL A 50 5.93 -11.78 8.89
CA VAL A 50 6.40 -11.64 7.50
C VAL A 50 7.00 -10.26 7.22
N ASP A 51 7.01 -9.38 8.22
CA ASP A 51 7.55 -8.02 8.13
C ASP A 51 8.98 -7.99 7.58
N LYS A 52 9.88 -8.81 8.14
CA LYS A 52 11.29 -8.89 7.71
C LYS A 52 11.43 -9.42 6.28
N LEU A 53 10.70 -10.48 5.94
CA LEU A 53 10.71 -11.07 4.59
C LEU A 53 10.23 -10.06 3.53
N VAL A 54 9.20 -9.27 3.87
CA VAL A 54 8.69 -8.22 2.97
C VAL A 54 9.67 -7.06 2.85
N GLU A 55 10.35 -6.67 3.92
CA GLU A 55 11.40 -5.64 3.88
C GLU A 55 12.61 -6.08 3.04
N GLU A 56 13.10 -7.30 3.23
CA GLU A 56 14.19 -7.87 2.45
C GLU A 56 13.84 -7.93 0.95
N ALA A 57 12.67 -8.47 0.61
CA ALA A 57 12.22 -8.55 -0.78
C ALA A 57 12.08 -7.17 -1.45
N ARG A 58 11.73 -6.13 -0.67
CA ARG A 58 11.65 -4.74 -1.15
C ARG A 58 13.03 -4.15 -1.41
N GLU A 59 14.00 -4.39 -0.55
CA GLU A 59 15.36 -3.88 -0.75
C GLU A 59 16.06 -4.61 -1.90
N GLU A 60 15.87 -5.92 -2.03
CA GLU A 60 16.43 -6.70 -3.15
C GLU A 60 15.89 -6.28 -4.53
N ASN A 61 14.61 -5.87 -4.59
CA ASN A 61 13.99 -5.43 -5.84
C ASN A 61 14.04 -3.91 -6.06
N LYS A 62 14.70 -3.15 -5.19
CA LYS A 62 14.71 -1.69 -5.25
C LYS A 62 15.21 -1.13 -6.58
N GLU A 63 16.25 -1.72 -7.16
CA GLU A 63 16.77 -1.30 -8.48
C GLU A 63 15.78 -1.62 -9.61
N ASN A 64 15.06 -2.74 -9.50
CA ASN A 64 14.02 -3.13 -10.45
C ASN A 64 12.83 -2.18 -10.37
N ASP A 65 12.37 -1.88 -9.16
CA ASP A 65 11.29 -0.94 -8.88
C ASP A 65 11.64 0.47 -9.38
N LEU A 66 12.88 0.94 -9.17
CA LEU A 66 13.32 2.23 -9.70
C LEU A 66 13.25 2.30 -11.24
N LYS A 67 13.56 1.18 -11.91
CA LYS A 67 13.53 1.09 -13.36
C LYS A 67 12.11 0.99 -13.94
N HIS A 68 11.18 0.35 -13.23
CA HIS A 68 9.87 -0.01 -13.76
C HIS A 68 8.70 0.79 -13.15
N LEU A 69 8.85 1.30 -11.94
CA LEU A 69 7.86 2.07 -11.18
C LEU A 69 8.26 3.54 -10.99
N GLY A 70 9.46 3.94 -11.44
CA GLY A 70 9.88 5.33 -11.49
C GLY A 70 8.96 6.20 -12.38
N PRO A 71 9.00 7.54 -12.22
CA PRO A 71 8.15 8.44 -12.99
C PRO A 71 8.36 8.21 -14.49
N ARG A 72 7.28 7.80 -15.18
CA ARG A 72 7.24 7.76 -16.64
C ARG A 72 7.44 9.20 -17.13
N LYS A 73 8.52 9.43 -17.89
CA LYS A 73 8.69 10.67 -18.66
C LYS A 73 7.58 10.83 -19.68
#